data_AF-A0A7X7DYJ1-F1
#
_entry.id   AF-A0A7X7DYJ1-F1
#
_cell.length_a   1.000
_cell.length_b   1.000
_cell.length_c   1.000
_cell.angle_alpha   90.00
_cell.angle_beta   90.00
_cell.angle_gamma   90.00
#
_symmetry.space_group_name_H-M   'P 1'
#
loop_
_entity.id
_entity.type
_entity.pdbx_description
1 polymer ?
#
loop_
_entity_poly.entity_id
_entity_poly.type
_entity_poly.pdbx_seq_one_letter_code
_entity_poly.pdbx_strand_id
1 'polypeptide(L)'
;MDVLSYYRNSHVRERMIEFMGGKSLDSSTCMFITQCDCESDIGWDLKRPTELDFYWSQGLDVSRSLWDKKWLIAHLDIEYVNFDFPAEPYLDPERSFSMQRPSVLAIEEFLLGTGIAPLHVLSGRGHHFVWNIDRDSAAFGKLAELGHLPLHLEKRYAEMLPPVNIPIERDLGAAFAGLALVMEYVAIMIKDKAELKSLLPVELSAVEVSPQFRGREMISIDITEYGDLLNTRLVRIPYSVYLKPWHKIGDLDDQIKKRIPPMVSVPLFEMDINEGIAAMRDLSKAAELASRASVQIPDQSKQMLDLIRSYETSEIARVHNWFYSEEQQPPEAWPQTYDKLNLDILPPCVRFVIENPNDLLLKPAGIRQVTRIMLSLGWHPRHIAGLIRSKFERNFGWGREWYFYDAATRADFYTRIFTDLIKTKQDTLKNFDCSSIKKMKFCFNEKADCDLDLFKKSLSERVHNERLACRPFNGLFLPDEHI
;
A
#
# COMPACT_ATOMS: atom_id res chain seq x y z
N MET A 1 13.52 30.92 6.69
CA MET A 1 12.14 31.06 6.20
C MET A 1 11.24 30.21 7.08
N ASP A 2 10.11 30.73 7.57
CA ASP A 2 9.10 29.91 8.27
C ASP A 2 8.08 29.32 7.29
N VAL A 3 7.21 28.41 7.75
CA VAL A 3 6.23 27.69 6.91
C VAL A 3 5.20 28.63 6.26
N LEU A 4 4.71 29.64 6.98
CA LEU A 4 3.70 30.56 6.42
C LEU A 4 4.32 31.46 5.36
N SER A 5 5.55 31.92 5.60
CA SER A 5 6.35 32.67 4.62
C SER A 5 6.67 31.80 3.39
N TYR A 6 6.97 30.52 3.59
CA TYR A 6 7.20 29.55 2.51
C TYR A 6 5.96 29.38 1.63
N TYR A 7 4.78 29.16 2.22
CA TYR A 7 3.53 29.04 1.46
C TYR A 7 3.05 30.36 0.83
N ARG A 8 3.63 31.51 1.15
CA ARG A 8 3.38 32.77 0.43
C ARG A 8 4.18 32.88 -0.87
N ASN A 9 5.18 32.02 -1.09
CA ASN A 9 5.94 32.01 -2.33
C ASN A 9 5.04 31.60 -3.51
N SER A 10 5.00 32.43 -4.56
CA SER A 10 4.14 32.21 -5.72
C SER A 10 4.47 30.94 -6.48
N HIS A 11 5.76 30.59 -6.61
CA HIS A 11 6.19 29.37 -7.31
C HIS A 11 5.75 28.12 -6.55
N VAL A 12 5.90 28.10 -5.22
CA VAL A 12 5.41 27.00 -4.38
C VAL A 12 3.91 26.78 -4.60
N ARG A 13 3.10 27.84 -4.54
CA ARG A 13 1.65 27.75 -4.78
C ARG A 13 1.33 27.23 -6.19
N GLU A 14 2.02 27.76 -7.19
CA GLU A 14 1.81 27.40 -8.59
C GLU A 14 2.14 25.92 -8.84
N ARG A 15 3.24 25.41 -8.27
CA ARG A 15 3.60 23.98 -8.33
C ARG A 15 2.57 23.09 -7.63
N MET A 16 2.06 23.50 -6.46
CA MET A 16 1.00 22.74 -5.79
C MET A 16 -0.28 22.66 -6.63
N ILE A 17 -0.66 23.74 -7.32
CA ILE A 17 -1.80 23.77 -8.25
C ILE A 17 -1.55 22.89 -9.47
N GLU A 18 -0.33 22.94 -10.02
CA GLU A 18 0.10 22.13 -11.16
C GLU A 18 -0.06 20.63 -10.90
N PHE A 19 0.33 20.14 -9.71
CA PHE A 19 0.18 18.72 -9.34
C PHE A 19 -1.28 18.28 -9.13
N MET A 20 -2.20 19.22 -8.86
CA MET A 20 -3.65 18.98 -8.84
C MET A 20 -4.28 19.00 -10.25
N GLY A 21 -3.47 19.06 -11.31
CA GLY A 21 -3.88 19.01 -12.71
C GLY A 21 -4.42 20.33 -13.28
N GLY A 22 -4.31 21.44 -12.53
CA GLY A 22 -4.84 22.75 -12.93
C GLY A 22 -3.74 23.77 -13.28
N LYS A 23 -4.12 24.82 -14.01
CA LYS A 23 -3.33 26.07 -14.14
C LYS A 23 -3.75 27.12 -13.09
N SER A 24 -4.94 26.94 -12.55
CA SER A 24 -5.56 27.68 -11.44
C SER A 24 -6.36 26.70 -10.59
N LEU A 25 -6.77 27.11 -9.38
CA LEU A 25 -7.59 26.28 -8.49
C LEU A 25 -8.92 25.86 -9.14
N ASP A 26 -9.57 26.75 -9.89
CA ASP A 26 -10.85 26.46 -10.57
C ASP A 26 -10.71 25.42 -11.69
N SER A 27 -9.51 25.35 -12.30
CA SER A 27 -9.21 24.40 -13.38
C SER A 27 -8.69 23.05 -12.88
N SER A 28 -8.63 22.82 -11.56
CA SER A 28 -8.12 21.58 -11.00
C SER A 28 -8.98 20.37 -11.39
N THR A 29 -8.31 19.31 -11.84
CA THR A 29 -8.92 18.01 -12.16
C THR A 29 -9.08 17.14 -10.93
N CYS A 30 -8.29 17.38 -9.88
CA CYS A 30 -8.44 16.75 -8.58
C CYS A 30 -9.86 16.95 -8.02
N MET A 31 -10.40 15.92 -7.37
CA MET A 31 -11.74 15.99 -6.77
C MET A 31 -11.73 16.68 -5.41
N PHE A 32 -10.74 16.41 -4.57
CA PHE A 32 -10.63 17.02 -3.25
C PHE A 32 -9.20 17.02 -2.71
N ILE A 33 -9.00 17.85 -1.71
CA ILE A 33 -7.75 17.95 -0.94
C ILE A 33 -8.04 17.75 0.54
N THR A 34 -7.04 17.31 1.29
CA THR A 34 -7.15 17.13 2.74
C THR A 34 -5.77 17.20 3.39
N GLN A 35 -5.77 17.39 4.70
CA GLN A 35 -4.57 17.23 5.50
C GLN A 35 -4.11 15.77 5.50
N CYS A 36 -2.80 15.55 5.54
CA CYS A 36 -2.22 14.20 5.53
C CYS A 36 -2.08 13.66 6.96
N ASP A 37 -2.27 12.34 7.12
CA ASP A 37 -1.92 11.62 8.35
C ASP A 37 -2.51 12.24 9.65
N CYS A 38 -3.65 12.96 9.55
CA CYS A 38 -4.27 13.65 10.68
C CYS A 38 -5.47 12.86 11.18
N GLU A 39 -5.35 12.33 12.39
CA GLU A 39 -6.45 11.76 13.16
C GLU A 39 -7.29 12.93 13.68
N SER A 40 -8.54 13.03 13.24
CA SER A 40 -9.51 13.94 13.85
C SER A 40 -10.66 13.14 14.44
N ASP A 41 -11.16 13.58 15.60
CA ASP A 41 -12.33 13.00 16.27
C ASP A 41 -13.60 12.98 15.38
N ILE A 42 -13.58 13.77 14.29
CA ILE A 42 -14.66 14.03 13.34
C ILE A 42 -14.44 13.33 11.97
N GLY A 43 -13.31 12.63 11.77
CA GLY A 43 -12.91 12.04 10.49
C GLY A 43 -12.04 12.97 9.63
N TRP A 44 -11.92 12.70 8.33
CA TRP A 44 -11.06 13.50 7.45
C TRP A 44 -11.76 14.82 7.08
N ASP A 45 -11.09 15.96 7.30
CA ASP A 45 -11.57 17.28 6.85
C ASP A 45 -11.24 17.49 5.36
N LEU A 46 -12.09 16.88 4.55
CA LEU A 46 -12.01 16.89 3.10
C LEU A 46 -12.54 18.22 2.53
N LYS A 47 -11.73 18.91 1.73
CA LYS A 47 -12.06 20.22 1.13
C LYS A 47 -11.99 20.20 -0.39
N ARG A 48 -12.65 21.17 -1.02
CA ARG A 48 -12.53 21.38 -2.47
C ARG A 48 -11.16 21.94 -2.81
N PRO A 49 -10.62 21.70 -4.03
CA PRO A 49 -9.34 22.29 -4.45
C PRO A 49 -9.29 23.81 -4.31
N THR A 50 -10.43 24.51 -4.53
CA THR A 50 -10.55 25.97 -4.38
C THR A 50 -10.33 26.49 -2.96
N GLU A 51 -10.34 25.61 -1.96
CA GLU A 51 -10.14 25.95 -0.56
C GLU A 51 -8.68 25.76 -0.10
N LEU A 52 -7.74 25.61 -1.03
CA LEU A 52 -6.32 25.35 -0.72
C LEU A 52 -5.68 26.40 0.20
N ASP A 53 -6.13 27.66 0.12
CA ASP A 53 -5.68 28.74 1.02
C ASP A 53 -5.92 28.41 2.52
N PHE A 54 -6.92 27.58 2.85
CA PHE A 54 -7.14 27.11 4.22
C PHE A 54 -5.90 26.43 4.79
N TYR A 55 -5.26 25.55 4.03
CA TYR A 55 -4.09 24.80 4.48
C TYR A 55 -2.84 25.69 4.51
N TRP A 56 -2.66 26.54 3.49
CA TRP A 56 -1.53 27.48 3.45
C TRP A 56 -1.55 28.48 4.61
N SER A 57 -2.72 29.02 4.95
CA SER A 57 -2.85 30.01 6.03
C SER A 57 -2.59 29.43 7.42
N GLN A 58 -2.72 28.12 7.57
CA GLN A 58 -2.49 27.40 8.83
C GLN A 58 -1.15 26.64 8.87
N GLY A 59 -0.40 26.64 7.76
CA GLY A 59 0.87 25.91 7.68
C GLY A 59 0.70 24.38 7.71
N LEU A 60 -0.44 23.87 7.24
CA LEU A 60 -0.75 22.45 7.21
C LEU A 60 -0.15 21.77 5.98
N ASP A 61 0.04 20.45 6.08
CA ASP A 61 0.33 19.62 4.94
C ASP A 61 -0.93 19.30 4.13
N VAL A 62 -0.73 18.98 2.85
CA VAL A 62 -1.82 18.81 1.88
C VAL A 62 -1.55 17.60 1.00
N SER A 63 -2.55 16.74 0.92
CA SER A 63 -2.67 15.69 -0.09
C SER A 63 -3.81 16.01 -1.04
N ARG A 64 -3.68 15.52 -2.28
CA ARG A 64 -4.75 15.50 -3.27
C ARG A 64 -5.37 14.10 -3.35
N SER A 65 -6.62 14.01 -3.77
CA SER A 65 -7.27 12.73 -4.06
C SER A 65 -6.68 12.06 -5.29
N LEU A 66 -6.59 10.72 -5.29
CA LEU A 66 -6.38 9.94 -6.51
C LEU A 66 -7.61 9.96 -7.42
N TRP A 67 -8.79 10.17 -6.83
CA TRP A 67 -10.00 10.44 -7.60
C TRP A 67 -9.85 11.76 -8.37
N ASP A 68 -9.97 11.70 -9.68
CA ASP A 68 -9.70 12.79 -10.60
C ASP A 68 -10.71 12.81 -11.78
N LYS A 69 -11.05 14.02 -12.26
CA LYS A 69 -12.02 14.24 -13.33
C LYS A 69 -11.52 13.81 -14.70
N LYS A 70 -10.21 13.81 -14.93
CA LYS A 70 -9.62 13.58 -16.25
C LYS A 70 -8.69 12.37 -16.28
N TRP A 71 -8.03 12.09 -15.17
CA TRP A 71 -6.97 11.10 -15.13
C TRP A 71 -7.35 9.90 -14.26
N LEU A 72 -6.92 8.72 -14.66
CA LEU A 72 -6.60 7.66 -13.73
C LEU A 72 -5.12 7.83 -13.33
N ILE A 73 -4.83 7.82 -12.04
CA ILE A 73 -3.49 8.14 -11.53
C ILE A 73 -2.87 6.88 -10.98
N ALA A 74 -1.71 6.54 -11.51
CA ALA A 74 -0.86 5.50 -10.99
C ALA A 74 0.19 6.12 -10.07
N HIS A 75 0.35 5.51 -8.91
CA HIS A 75 1.26 5.92 -7.87
C HIS A 75 1.95 4.68 -7.26
N LEU A 76 3.24 4.84 -6.99
CA LEU A 76 4.07 3.84 -6.33
C LEU A 76 4.87 4.55 -5.24
N ASP A 77 4.67 4.13 -3.99
CA ASP A 77 5.32 4.71 -2.82
C ASP A 77 6.39 3.75 -2.29
N ILE A 78 7.55 4.28 -1.94
CA ILE A 78 8.65 3.56 -1.33
C ILE A 78 8.98 4.22 0.00
N GLU A 79 8.90 3.46 1.09
CA GLU A 79 9.25 3.97 2.41
C GLU A 79 10.31 3.11 3.10
N TYR A 80 11.25 3.76 3.78
CA TYR A 80 12.02 3.12 4.83
C TYR A 80 11.18 2.98 6.11
N VAL A 81 11.15 1.79 6.69
CA VAL A 81 10.41 1.49 7.93
C VAL A 81 11.33 0.87 8.97
N ASN A 82 11.32 1.45 10.18
CA ASN A 82 11.87 0.82 11.37
C ASN A 82 10.78 0.73 12.44
N PHE A 83 10.33 -0.48 12.75
CA PHE A 83 9.26 -0.73 13.73
C PHE A 83 9.69 -0.58 15.19
N ASP A 84 11.00 -0.58 15.45
CA ASP A 84 11.55 -0.40 16.80
C ASP A 84 12.00 1.06 17.04
N PHE A 85 12.32 1.80 15.97
CA PHE A 85 12.68 3.21 16.04
C PHE A 85 12.12 4.02 14.85
N PRO A 86 10.81 4.38 14.88
CA PRO A 86 10.13 5.08 13.79
C PRO A 86 10.74 6.45 13.41
N ALA A 87 11.56 7.02 14.30
CA ALA A 87 12.22 8.32 14.12
C ALA A 87 13.37 8.29 13.11
N GLU A 88 13.93 7.11 12.86
CA GLU A 88 15.20 6.96 12.14
C GLU A 88 15.28 7.70 10.80
N PRO A 89 14.31 7.57 9.86
CA PRO A 89 14.41 8.25 8.57
C PRO A 89 14.44 9.78 8.68
N TYR A 90 13.96 10.33 9.80
CA TYR A 90 13.96 11.78 10.02
C TYR A 90 15.26 12.28 10.66
N LEU A 91 15.92 11.44 11.44
CA LEU A 91 17.15 11.76 12.16
C LEU A 91 18.43 11.37 11.39
N ASP A 92 18.34 10.35 10.54
CA ASP A 92 19.45 9.80 9.74
C ASP A 92 18.99 9.58 8.27
N PRO A 93 18.54 10.64 7.58
CA PRO A 93 17.94 10.51 6.25
C PRO A 93 18.93 9.96 5.21
N GLU A 94 20.21 10.37 5.25
CA GLU A 94 21.21 9.91 4.28
C GLU A 94 21.32 8.38 4.27
N ARG A 95 21.37 7.74 5.45
CA ARG A 95 21.37 6.28 5.54
C ARG A 95 20.04 5.71 5.08
N SER A 96 18.91 6.21 5.59
CA SER A 96 17.59 5.65 5.29
C SER A 96 17.26 5.70 3.80
N PHE A 97 17.65 6.76 3.09
CA PHE A 97 17.52 6.86 1.62
C PHE A 97 18.54 5.97 0.90
N SER A 98 19.78 5.88 1.38
CA SER A 98 20.78 4.98 0.81
C SER A 98 20.31 3.51 0.83
N MET A 99 19.64 3.08 1.91
CA MET A 99 19.08 1.73 2.02
C MET A 99 17.95 1.45 1.01
N GLN A 100 17.27 2.48 0.52
CA GLN A 100 16.20 2.37 -0.49
C GLN A 100 16.73 2.32 -1.93
N ARG A 101 18.00 2.66 -2.15
CA ARG A 101 18.61 2.76 -3.49
C ARG A 101 18.42 1.49 -4.35
N PRO A 102 18.54 0.26 -3.84
CA PRO A 102 18.25 -0.94 -4.62
C PRO A 102 16.82 -0.96 -5.19
N SER A 103 15.83 -0.54 -4.40
CA SER A 103 14.43 -0.45 -4.83
C SER A 103 14.24 0.66 -5.87
N VAL A 104 14.82 1.84 -5.65
CA VAL A 104 14.77 2.96 -6.61
C VAL A 104 15.33 2.56 -7.97
N LEU A 105 16.52 1.97 -8.01
CA LEU A 105 17.13 1.52 -9.27
C LEU A 105 16.29 0.42 -9.95
N ALA A 106 15.69 -0.48 -9.19
CA ALA A 106 14.80 -1.51 -9.74
C ALA A 106 13.54 -0.91 -10.36
N ILE A 107 12.94 0.11 -9.72
CA ILE A 107 11.78 0.86 -10.25
C ILE A 107 12.16 1.56 -11.55
N GLU A 108 13.24 2.35 -11.54
CA GLU A 108 13.68 3.11 -12.70
C GLU A 108 13.96 2.18 -13.88
N GLU A 109 14.70 1.09 -13.67
CA GLU A 109 15.01 0.14 -14.73
C GLU A 109 13.76 -0.56 -15.26
N PHE A 110 12.82 -0.92 -14.38
CA PHE A 110 11.57 -1.57 -14.78
C PHE A 110 10.66 -0.61 -15.57
N LEU A 111 10.39 0.58 -15.03
CA LEU A 111 9.49 1.55 -15.67
C LEU A 111 10.06 2.06 -17.00
N LEU A 112 11.35 2.39 -17.06
CA LEU A 112 12.01 2.76 -18.31
C LEU A 112 11.97 1.63 -19.35
N GLY A 113 12.08 0.37 -18.91
CA GLY A 113 11.91 -0.80 -19.78
C GLY A 113 10.53 -0.90 -20.42
N THR A 114 9.49 -0.35 -19.78
CA THR A 114 8.13 -0.22 -20.32
C THR A 114 7.88 1.14 -21.01
N GLY A 115 8.88 2.01 -21.07
CA GLY A 115 8.79 3.36 -21.62
C GLY A 115 8.19 4.40 -20.67
N ILE A 116 7.70 4.00 -19.49
CA ILE A 116 7.07 4.90 -18.51
C ILE A 116 8.13 5.79 -17.87
N ALA A 117 7.95 7.11 -17.97
CA ALA A 117 8.73 8.10 -17.26
C ALA A 117 7.85 8.80 -16.20
N PRO A 118 7.89 8.34 -14.93
CA PRO A 118 7.07 8.91 -13.87
C PRO A 118 7.64 10.25 -13.36
N LEU A 119 6.80 11.05 -12.71
CA LEU A 119 7.27 12.11 -11.82
C LEU A 119 7.82 11.47 -10.54
N HIS A 120 9.10 11.71 -10.25
CA HIS A 120 9.77 11.21 -9.06
C HIS A 120 9.83 12.28 -7.97
N VAL A 121 9.30 11.97 -6.79
CA VAL A 121 9.19 12.89 -5.65
C VAL A 121 9.82 12.28 -4.41
N LEU A 122 10.56 13.07 -3.65
CA LEU A 122 11.03 12.69 -2.32
C LEU A 122 10.05 13.19 -1.25
N SER A 123 9.82 12.36 -0.24
CA SER A 123 9.07 12.70 0.98
C SER A 123 9.92 12.44 2.22
N GLY A 124 9.42 12.73 3.41
CA GLY A 124 10.22 12.62 4.64
C GLY A 124 10.78 11.22 4.95
N ARG A 125 10.31 10.15 4.29
CA ARG A 125 10.77 8.76 4.52
C ARG A 125 11.17 8.00 3.27
N GLY A 126 10.97 8.55 2.08
CA GLY A 126 11.30 7.82 0.86
C GLY A 126 10.83 8.51 -0.41
N HIS A 127 10.30 7.72 -1.35
CA HIS A 127 10.13 8.10 -2.75
C HIS A 127 8.71 7.84 -3.24
N HIS A 128 8.18 8.72 -4.09
CA HIS A 128 6.94 8.52 -4.81
C HIS A 128 7.20 8.60 -6.31
N PHE A 129 6.60 7.69 -7.08
CA PHE A 129 6.60 7.71 -8.54
C PHE A 129 5.15 7.83 -9.02
N VAL A 130 4.84 8.89 -9.77
CA VAL A 130 3.46 9.21 -10.15
C VAL A 130 3.35 9.44 -11.65
N TRP A 131 2.33 8.88 -12.29
CA TRP A 131 2.01 9.18 -13.69
C TRP A 131 0.50 9.13 -13.94
N ASN A 132 0.08 9.79 -15.01
CA ASN A 132 -1.30 9.91 -15.43
C ASN A 132 -1.63 8.95 -16.58
N ILE A 133 -2.87 8.49 -16.60
CA ILE A 133 -3.49 7.74 -17.69
C ILE A 133 -4.78 8.48 -18.04
N ASP A 134 -4.89 8.98 -19.27
CA ASP A 134 -6.07 9.72 -19.75
C ASP A 134 -7.28 8.78 -19.73
N ARG A 135 -8.40 9.22 -19.14
CA ARG A 135 -9.65 8.45 -19.08
C ARG A 135 -10.23 8.16 -20.45
N ASP A 136 -9.89 8.96 -21.48
CA ASP A 136 -10.31 8.72 -22.86
C ASP A 136 -9.32 7.82 -23.65
N SER A 137 -8.26 7.32 -23.00
CA SER A 137 -7.24 6.50 -23.66
C SER A 137 -7.62 5.03 -23.81
N ALA A 138 -7.00 4.36 -24.78
CA ALA A 138 -7.11 2.90 -24.91
C ALA A 138 -6.57 2.14 -23.68
N ALA A 139 -5.58 2.70 -22.97
CA ALA A 139 -5.06 2.10 -21.75
C ALA A 139 -6.10 2.11 -20.63
N PHE A 140 -6.84 3.21 -20.47
CA PHE A 140 -7.94 3.27 -19.51
C PHE A 140 -9.02 2.22 -19.81
N GLY A 141 -9.45 2.10 -21.07
CA GLY A 141 -10.41 1.08 -21.50
C GLY A 141 -9.93 -0.34 -21.17
N LYS A 142 -8.66 -0.66 -21.46
CA LYS A 142 -8.07 -1.96 -21.11
C LYS A 142 -8.03 -2.21 -19.60
N LEU A 143 -7.70 -1.20 -18.80
CA LEU A 143 -7.71 -1.34 -17.34
C LEU A 143 -9.14 -1.58 -16.83
N ALA A 144 -10.14 -0.92 -17.40
CA ALA A 144 -11.54 -1.16 -17.04
C ALA A 144 -11.98 -2.61 -17.37
N GLU A 145 -11.51 -3.18 -18.47
CA GLU A 145 -11.76 -4.58 -18.83
C GLU A 145 -11.08 -5.58 -17.89
N LEU A 146 -9.87 -5.24 -17.39
CA LEU A 146 -9.14 -6.08 -16.43
C LEU A 146 -9.72 -6.03 -15.02
N GLY A 147 -10.35 -4.93 -14.64
CA GLY A 147 -10.85 -4.69 -13.29
C GLY A 147 -12.01 -5.61 -12.90
N HIS A 148 -11.87 -6.30 -11.78
CA HIS A 148 -12.98 -7.00 -11.15
C HIS A 148 -13.70 -6.05 -10.18
N LEU A 149 -14.92 -5.65 -10.54
CA LEU A 149 -15.77 -4.78 -9.72
C LEU A 149 -16.94 -5.59 -9.12
N PRO A 150 -16.83 -6.10 -7.89
CA PRO A 150 -17.91 -6.87 -7.27
C PRO A 150 -19.14 -6.00 -7.01
N LEU A 151 -20.32 -6.62 -6.99
CA LEU A 151 -21.62 -5.92 -6.91
C LEU A 151 -21.74 -4.98 -5.69
N HIS A 152 -21.15 -5.34 -4.54
CA HIS A 152 -21.19 -4.47 -3.36
C HIS A 152 -20.39 -3.18 -3.58
N LEU A 153 -19.26 -3.26 -4.26
CA LEU A 153 -18.40 -2.13 -4.58
C LEU A 153 -19.02 -1.26 -5.67
N GLU A 154 -19.63 -1.87 -6.69
CA GLU A 154 -20.40 -1.15 -7.71
C GLU A 154 -21.55 -0.34 -7.08
N LYS A 155 -22.30 -0.95 -6.17
CA LYS A 155 -23.35 -0.25 -5.41
C LYS A 155 -22.78 0.90 -4.58
N ARG A 156 -21.66 0.68 -3.88
CA ARG A 156 -21.01 1.71 -3.08
C ARG A 156 -20.54 2.90 -3.92
N TYR A 157 -19.98 2.66 -5.10
CA TYR A 157 -19.56 3.70 -6.03
C TYR A 157 -20.72 4.47 -6.68
N ALA A 158 -21.90 3.86 -6.79
CA ALA A 158 -23.11 4.54 -7.25
C ALA A 158 -23.73 5.48 -6.19
N GLU A 159 -23.28 5.44 -4.94
CA GLU A 159 -23.75 6.35 -3.88
C GLU A 159 -23.16 7.77 -4.05
N MET A 160 -23.79 8.75 -3.40
CA MET A 160 -23.27 10.12 -3.35
C MET A 160 -22.11 10.18 -2.34
N LEU A 161 -20.88 10.05 -2.84
CA LEU A 161 -19.70 9.92 -1.98
C LEU A 161 -19.14 11.28 -1.57
N PRO A 162 -18.86 11.51 -0.27
CA PRO A 162 -18.17 12.70 0.18
C PRO A 162 -16.73 12.75 -0.38
N PRO A 163 -16.13 13.95 -0.49
CA PRO A 163 -16.67 15.26 -0.07
C PRO A 163 -17.42 16.00 -1.18
N VAL A 164 -17.30 15.50 -2.41
CA VAL A 164 -17.85 16.15 -3.60
C VAL A 164 -19.32 15.80 -3.83
N ASN A 165 -19.84 14.78 -3.12
CA ASN A 165 -21.20 14.29 -3.21
C ASN A 165 -21.58 13.98 -4.66
N ILE A 166 -20.74 13.21 -5.34
CA ILE A 166 -21.05 12.63 -6.65
C ILE A 166 -20.70 11.13 -6.60
N PRO A 167 -21.28 10.31 -7.49
CA PRO A 167 -20.87 8.92 -7.62
C PRO A 167 -19.51 8.79 -8.32
N ILE A 168 -18.85 7.66 -8.11
CA ILE A 168 -17.74 7.21 -8.97
C ILE A 168 -18.36 6.46 -10.14
N GLU A 169 -18.01 6.87 -11.36
CA GLU A 169 -18.43 6.18 -12.59
C GLU A 169 -17.93 4.73 -12.59
N ARG A 170 -18.78 3.80 -13.04
CA ARG A 170 -18.48 2.36 -13.05
C ARG A 170 -17.15 2.05 -13.75
N ASP A 171 -16.91 2.65 -14.91
CA ASP A 171 -15.70 2.41 -15.69
C ASP A 171 -14.45 2.95 -15.00
N LEU A 172 -14.55 4.05 -14.25
CA LEU A 172 -13.46 4.58 -13.44
C LEU A 172 -13.15 3.66 -12.24
N GLY A 173 -14.19 3.16 -11.56
CA GLY A 173 -14.03 2.17 -10.50
C GLY A 173 -13.39 0.87 -11.00
N ALA A 174 -13.85 0.37 -12.16
CA ALA A 174 -13.27 -0.81 -12.81
C ALA A 174 -11.82 -0.56 -13.25
N ALA A 175 -11.51 0.59 -13.87
CA ALA A 175 -10.16 0.91 -14.29
C ALA A 175 -9.18 1.04 -13.11
N PHE A 176 -9.63 1.59 -11.98
CA PHE A 176 -8.83 1.62 -10.75
C PHE A 176 -8.58 0.22 -10.19
N ALA A 177 -9.58 -0.67 -10.20
CA ALA A 177 -9.41 -2.07 -9.82
C ALA A 177 -8.48 -2.84 -10.79
N GLY A 178 -8.51 -2.54 -12.09
CA GLY A 178 -7.58 -3.11 -13.06
C GLY A 178 -6.15 -2.58 -12.88
N LEU A 179 -6.00 -1.29 -12.57
CA LEU A 179 -4.73 -0.69 -12.24
C LEU A 179 -4.11 -1.32 -10.99
N ALA A 180 -4.91 -1.62 -9.96
CA ALA A 180 -4.45 -2.34 -8.78
C ALA A 180 -3.72 -3.65 -9.14
N LEU A 181 -4.30 -4.47 -10.02
CA LEU A 181 -3.71 -5.74 -10.44
C LEU A 181 -2.40 -5.55 -11.21
N VAL A 182 -2.35 -4.54 -12.08
CA VAL A 182 -1.12 -4.20 -12.81
C VAL A 182 -0.05 -3.70 -11.84
N MET A 183 -0.41 -2.88 -10.86
CA MET A 183 0.53 -2.34 -9.87
C MET A 183 1.04 -3.38 -8.89
N GLU A 184 0.23 -4.40 -8.54
CA GLU A 184 0.69 -5.58 -7.81
C GLU A 184 1.77 -6.34 -8.60
N TYR A 185 1.57 -6.55 -9.90
CA TYR A 185 2.59 -7.12 -10.78
C TYR A 185 3.87 -6.27 -10.81
N VAL A 186 3.74 -4.95 -10.98
CA VAL A 186 4.89 -4.02 -10.94
C VAL A 186 5.67 -4.16 -9.63
N ALA A 187 4.97 -4.14 -8.49
CA ALA A 187 5.59 -4.22 -7.18
C ALA A 187 6.33 -5.55 -6.94
N ILE A 188 5.77 -6.68 -7.39
CA ILE A 188 6.40 -8.00 -7.31
C ILE A 188 7.68 -8.05 -8.16
N MET A 189 7.62 -7.56 -9.40
CA MET A 189 8.80 -7.54 -10.29
C MET A 189 9.92 -6.67 -9.73
N ILE A 190 9.57 -5.53 -9.11
CA ILE A 190 10.53 -4.63 -8.48
C ILE A 190 11.12 -5.26 -7.23
N LYS A 191 10.30 -5.89 -6.37
CA LYS A 191 10.76 -6.59 -5.17
C LYS A 191 11.81 -7.64 -5.51
N ASP A 192 11.52 -8.52 -6.48
CA ASP A 192 12.42 -9.60 -6.89
C ASP A 192 13.81 -9.07 -7.26
N LYS A 193 13.84 -7.96 -8.01
CA LYS A 193 15.08 -7.31 -8.44
C LYS A 193 15.80 -6.55 -7.32
N ALA A 194 15.06 -5.84 -6.49
CA ALA A 194 15.60 -5.03 -5.41
C ALA A 194 16.20 -5.90 -4.30
N GLU A 195 15.53 -7.00 -3.94
CA GLU A 195 15.91 -7.88 -2.83
C GLU A 195 17.29 -8.52 -3.03
N LEU A 196 17.68 -8.82 -4.28
CA LEU A 196 19.01 -9.36 -4.61
C LEU A 196 20.17 -8.43 -4.23
N LYS A 197 19.92 -7.13 -4.13
CA LYS A 197 20.92 -6.09 -3.86
C LYS A 197 20.67 -5.35 -2.55
N SER A 198 19.57 -5.65 -1.87
CA SER A 198 19.16 -4.95 -0.66
C SER A 198 19.84 -5.53 0.58
N LEU A 199 20.23 -4.65 1.49
CA LEU A 199 20.70 -5.02 2.83
C LEU A 199 19.55 -5.29 3.80
N LEU A 200 18.38 -4.71 3.51
CA LEU A 200 17.17 -4.86 4.31
C LEU A 200 16.12 -5.68 3.55
N PRO A 201 15.24 -6.40 4.25
CA PRO A 201 14.09 -7.02 3.62
C PRO A 201 13.28 -5.99 2.82
N VAL A 202 12.88 -6.36 1.61
CA VAL A 202 11.98 -5.56 0.76
C VAL A 202 10.62 -6.23 0.78
N GLU A 203 9.55 -5.54 1.14
CA GLU A 203 8.19 -6.10 1.19
C GLU A 203 7.20 -5.16 0.48
N LEU A 204 6.01 -5.65 0.15
CA LEU A 204 5.00 -4.90 -0.64
C LEU A 204 4.05 -4.04 0.20
N SER A 205 4.34 -3.93 1.49
CA SER A 205 3.62 -3.15 2.50
C SER A 205 4.45 -3.17 3.79
N ALA A 206 4.11 -2.33 4.78
CA ALA A 206 4.72 -2.33 6.10
C ALA A 206 4.41 -3.61 6.89
N VAL A 207 5.13 -4.68 6.56
CA VAL A 207 5.06 -5.99 7.20
C VAL A 207 6.18 -6.11 8.23
N GLU A 208 5.86 -6.43 9.48
CA GLU A 208 6.86 -6.67 10.50
C GLU A 208 7.83 -7.80 10.11
N VAL A 209 9.12 -7.51 10.28
CA VAL A 209 10.23 -8.41 9.97
C VAL A 209 10.96 -8.83 11.25
N SER A 210 11.77 -9.88 11.16
CA SER A 210 12.68 -10.23 12.28
C SER A 210 13.68 -9.09 12.50
N PRO A 211 14.20 -8.87 13.73
CA PRO A 211 15.14 -7.78 13.99
C PRO A 211 16.50 -8.01 13.31
N GLN A 212 17.07 -6.93 12.76
CA GLN A 212 18.43 -6.80 12.25
C GLN A 212 19.28 -5.96 13.23
N PHE A 213 20.35 -5.33 12.73
CA PHE A 213 21.31 -4.58 13.54
C PHE A 213 20.71 -3.35 14.23
N ARG A 214 19.83 -2.56 13.56
CA ARG A 214 19.17 -1.39 14.18
C ARG A 214 17.70 -1.64 14.51
N GLY A 215 17.34 -2.90 14.79
CA GLY A 215 15.97 -3.32 15.07
C GLY A 215 15.28 -3.89 13.84
N ARG A 216 13.95 -3.89 13.85
CA ARG A 216 13.12 -4.42 12.76
C ARG A 216 13.01 -3.38 11.64
N GLU A 217 13.96 -3.44 10.71
CA GLU A 217 14.12 -2.51 9.58
C GLU A 217 13.70 -3.17 8.25
N MET A 218 13.02 -2.45 7.38
CA MET A 218 12.63 -2.93 6.05
C MET A 218 12.40 -1.78 5.07
N ILE A 219 12.40 -2.12 3.77
CA ILE A 219 11.96 -1.24 2.69
C ILE A 219 10.57 -1.69 2.26
N SER A 220 9.59 -0.79 2.35
CA SER A 220 8.22 -1.01 1.89
C SER A 220 8.07 -0.46 0.48
N ILE A 221 7.73 -1.32 -0.49
CA ILE A 221 7.14 -0.93 -1.76
C ILE A 221 5.64 -0.84 -1.50
N ASP A 222 5.18 0.30 -0.99
CA ASP A 222 3.82 0.48 -0.54
C ASP A 222 2.86 0.68 -1.72
N ILE A 223 2.05 -0.36 -1.95
CA ILE A 223 0.93 -0.36 -2.90
C ILE A 223 -0.42 -0.52 -2.18
N THR A 224 -0.47 -0.26 -0.88
CA THR A 224 -1.68 -0.47 -0.07
C THR A 224 -2.84 0.42 -0.48
N GLU A 225 -2.59 1.55 -1.16
CA GLU A 225 -3.63 2.41 -1.72
C GLU A 225 -4.56 1.66 -2.69
N TYR A 226 -4.07 0.64 -3.38
CA TYR A 226 -4.87 -0.18 -4.29
C TYR A 226 -5.78 -1.21 -3.58
N GLY A 227 -5.65 -1.33 -2.25
CA GLY A 227 -6.48 -2.20 -1.43
C GLY A 227 -7.74 -1.58 -0.83
N ASP A 228 -8.03 -0.29 -1.05
CA ASP A 228 -9.29 0.33 -0.61
C ASP A 228 -9.89 1.23 -1.71
N LEU A 229 -10.98 1.93 -1.38
CA LEU A 229 -11.82 2.68 -2.31
C LEU A 229 -11.11 3.90 -2.93
N LEU A 230 -11.29 4.12 -4.25
CA LEU A 230 -10.71 5.28 -4.95
C LEU A 230 -11.02 6.64 -4.29
N ASN A 231 -12.25 6.85 -3.79
CA ASN A 231 -12.64 8.11 -3.15
C ASN A 231 -12.01 8.34 -1.77
N THR A 232 -11.27 7.38 -1.22
CA THR A 232 -10.56 7.54 0.06
C THR A 232 -9.05 7.63 -0.11
N ARG A 233 -8.55 7.55 -1.35
CA ARG A 233 -7.11 7.54 -1.63
C ARG A 233 -6.53 8.89 -1.95
N LEU A 234 -5.31 9.07 -1.46
CA LEU A 234 -4.59 10.33 -1.47
C LEU A 234 -3.14 10.14 -1.88
N VAL A 235 -2.59 11.18 -2.48
CA VAL A 235 -1.15 11.34 -2.65
C VAL A 235 -0.75 12.74 -2.21
N ARG A 236 0.36 12.83 -1.48
CA ARG A 236 0.88 14.08 -0.94
C ARG A 236 1.29 15.02 -2.09
N ILE A 237 0.88 16.29 -2.00
CA ILE A 237 1.24 17.28 -3.02
C ILE A 237 2.72 17.67 -2.84
N PRO A 238 3.57 17.60 -3.89
CA PRO A 238 4.91 18.15 -3.85
C PRO A 238 4.91 19.63 -3.43
N TYR A 239 5.97 20.04 -2.74
CA TYR A 239 6.11 21.33 -2.06
C TYR A 239 5.17 21.58 -0.89
N SER A 240 4.26 20.66 -0.56
CA SER A 240 3.59 20.69 0.72
C SER A 240 4.55 20.34 1.86
N VAL A 241 4.37 20.95 3.04
CA VAL A 241 5.11 20.52 4.24
C VAL A 241 4.81 19.06 4.57
N TYR A 242 5.73 18.43 5.28
CA TYR A 242 5.63 17.03 5.66
C TYR A 242 5.49 16.93 7.18
N LEU A 243 4.25 16.75 7.67
CA LEU A 243 3.94 16.83 9.10
C LEU A 243 3.71 15.46 9.78
N LYS A 244 3.82 14.35 9.03
CA LYS A 244 3.67 12.97 9.53
C LYS A 244 4.40 12.69 10.87
N PRO A 245 5.66 13.13 11.10
CA PRO A 245 6.35 12.88 12.37
C PRO A 245 5.69 13.55 13.59
N TRP A 246 4.94 14.63 13.39
CA TRP A 246 4.31 15.38 14.47
C TRP A 246 2.87 14.94 14.74
N HIS A 247 2.17 14.41 13.72
CA HIS A 247 0.75 14.03 13.82
C HIS A 247 0.52 12.57 14.23
N LYS A 248 1.37 11.62 13.84
CA LYS A 248 1.20 10.23 14.29
C LYS A 248 1.44 10.13 15.80
N ILE A 249 0.35 9.91 16.54
CA ILE A 249 0.35 9.81 18.00
C ILE A 249 1.10 8.55 18.43
N GLY A 250 1.94 8.65 19.47
CA GLY A 250 2.63 7.50 20.06
C GLY A 250 3.91 7.06 19.36
N ASP A 251 4.17 7.53 18.13
CA ASP A 251 5.36 7.13 17.37
C ASP A 251 6.66 7.78 17.89
N LEU A 252 6.61 9.03 18.36
CA LEU A 252 7.79 9.83 18.72
C LEU A 252 7.57 10.65 20.00
N ASP A 253 8.58 10.65 20.88
CA ASP A 253 8.61 11.55 22.03
C ASP A 253 8.92 13.01 21.63
N ASP A 254 8.56 13.96 22.51
CA ASP A 254 8.72 15.39 22.26
C ASP A 254 10.19 15.85 22.12
N GLN A 255 11.15 15.13 22.70
CA GLN A 255 12.56 15.47 22.56
C GLN A 255 13.09 15.11 21.17
N ILE A 256 12.67 13.96 20.64
CA ILE A 256 12.95 13.55 19.26
C ILE A 256 12.29 14.51 18.28
N LYS A 257 11.03 14.87 18.47
CA LYS A 257 10.31 15.81 17.59
C LYS A 257 11.02 17.15 17.43
N LYS A 258 11.66 17.66 18.49
CA LYS A 258 12.45 18.91 18.46
C LYS A 258 13.74 18.84 17.64
N ARG A 259 14.24 17.62 17.37
CA ARG A 259 15.46 17.39 16.59
C ARG A 259 15.20 17.22 15.09
N ILE A 260 13.94 17.02 14.71
CA ILE A 260 13.55 16.87 13.31
C ILE A 260 13.38 18.28 12.71
N PRO A 261 14.12 18.65 11.65
CA PRO A 261 13.93 19.93 10.99
C PRO A 261 12.61 19.94 10.20
N PRO A 262 12.08 21.13 9.85
CA PRO A 262 10.98 21.24 8.90
C PRO A 262 11.31 20.50 7.61
N MET A 263 10.31 19.82 7.05
CA MET A 263 10.44 19.08 5.80
C MET A 263 9.30 19.43 4.86
N VAL A 264 9.57 19.32 3.57
CA VAL A 264 8.62 19.48 2.46
C VAL A 264 8.87 18.38 1.44
N SER A 265 7.82 17.84 0.83
CA SER A 265 8.01 16.94 -0.31
C SER A 265 8.60 17.72 -1.50
N VAL A 266 9.53 17.14 -2.26
CA VAL A 266 10.18 17.84 -3.39
C VAL A 266 10.35 16.90 -4.58
N PRO A 267 10.17 17.38 -5.84
CA PRO A 267 10.52 16.57 -7.00
C PRO A 267 12.03 16.36 -7.09
N LEU A 268 12.45 15.19 -7.57
CA LEU A 268 13.83 14.94 -7.95
C LEU A 268 14.06 15.45 -9.38
N PHE A 269 14.53 16.69 -9.51
CA PHE A 269 14.70 17.38 -10.79
C PHE A 269 16.13 17.90 -10.96
N GLU A 270 16.84 17.37 -11.96
CA GLU A 270 18.23 17.74 -12.27
C GLU A 270 19.16 17.72 -11.03
N MET A 271 18.97 16.74 -10.15
CA MET A 271 19.72 16.62 -8.90
C MET A 271 19.85 15.17 -8.46
N ASP A 272 20.85 14.90 -7.64
CA ASP A 272 20.99 13.61 -6.96
C ASP A 272 20.14 13.53 -5.67
N ILE A 273 20.11 12.34 -5.06
CA ILE A 273 19.30 12.10 -3.85
C ILE A 273 19.78 12.95 -2.67
N ASN A 274 21.08 13.20 -2.51
CA ASN A 274 21.60 13.98 -1.38
C ASN A 274 21.22 15.46 -1.53
N GLU A 275 21.32 16.00 -2.74
CA GLU A 275 20.83 17.33 -3.10
C GLU A 275 19.31 17.42 -2.85
N GLY A 276 18.57 16.38 -3.22
CA GLY A 276 17.13 16.26 -2.95
C GLY A 276 16.81 16.26 -1.45
N ILE A 277 17.52 15.49 -0.63
CA ILE A 277 17.38 15.49 0.84
C ILE A 277 17.68 16.87 1.42
N ALA A 278 18.70 17.55 0.91
CA ALA A 278 19.07 18.89 1.35
C ALA A 278 17.98 19.93 1.01
N ALA A 279 17.36 19.82 -0.18
CA ALA A 279 16.24 20.68 -0.57
C ALA A 279 14.97 20.37 0.25
N MET A 280 14.66 19.09 0.45
CA MET A 280 13.52 18.60 1.24
C MET A 280 13.51 19.14 2.67
N ARG A 281 14.69 19.39 3.26
CA ARG A 281 14.87 19.81 4.67
C ARG A 281 15.16 21.32 4.84
N ASP A 282 15.06 22.10 3.77
CA ASP A 282 15.27 23.55 3.78
C ASP A 282 14.20 24.26 2.94
N LEU A 283 13.28 24.95 3.61
CA LEU A 283 12.17 25.67 2.97
C LEU A 283 12.64 26.68 1.92
N SER A 284 13.81 27.28 2.10
CA SER A 284 14.33 28.28 1.16
C SER A 284 14.82 27.62 -0.12
N LYS A 285 15.54 26.49 0.02
CA LYS A 285 15.98 25.67 -1.13
C LYS A 285 14.81 25.03 -1.87
N ALA A 286 13.81 24.55 -1.15
CA ALA A 286 12.60 24.02 -1.77
C ALA A 286 11.83 25.09 -2.54
N ALA A 287 11.74 26.31 -2.01
CA ALA A 287 11.10 27.43 -2.71
C ALA A 287 11.89 27.86 -3.96
N GLU A 288 13.22 27.84 -3.91
CA GLU A 288 14.08 28.05 -5.08
C GLU A 288 13.85 26.95 -6.12
N LEU A 289 13.83 25.68 -5.70
CA LEU A 289 13.54 24.55 -6.58
C LEU A 289 12.18 24.69 -7.26
N ALA A 290 11.14 25.13 -6.54
CA ALA A 290 9.80 25.35 -7.08
C ALA A 290 9.76 26.37 -8.23
N SER A 291 10.74 27.29 -8.31
CA SER A 291 10.82 28.27 -9.40
C SER A 291 11.25 27.66 -10.75
N ARG A 292 11.84 26.46 -10.74
CA ARG A 292 12.41 25.82 -11.93
C ARG A 292 11.94 24.38 -12.20
N ALA A 293 11.52 23.65 -11.17
CA ALA A 293 11.10 22.26 -11.29
C ALA A 293 9.58 22.12 -11.37
N SER A 294 9.08 21.65 -12.50
CA SER A 294 7.66 21.31 -12.68
C SER A 294 7.31 20.05 -11.90
N VAL A 295 6.06 20.00 -11.43
CA VAL A 295 5.44 18.83 -10.80
C VAL A 295 4.15 18.45 -11.54
N GLN A 296 4.06 18.80 -12.82
CA GLN A 296 3.00 18.28 -13.67
C GLN A 296 3.15 16.77 -13.77
N ILE A 297 2.11 16.03 -13.37
CA ILE A 297 2.13 14.57 -13.48
C ILE A 297 2.11 14.19 -14.98
N PRO A 298 3.12 13.45 -15.47
CA PRO A 298 3.25 13.16 -16.89
C PRO A 298 2.18 12.17 -17.35
N ASP A 299 1.60 12.42 -18.52
CA ASP A 299 0.71 11.48 -19.20
C ASP A 299 1.52 10.35 -19.84
N GLN A 300 1.29 9.13 -19.37
CA GLN A 300 1.94 7.90 -19.83
C GLN A 300 0.93 6.91 -20.43
N SER A 301 -0.22 7.39 -20.92
CA SER A 301 -1.31 6.57 -21.45
C SER A 301 -0.87 5.58 -22.53
N LYS A 302 0.07 6.00 -23.41
CA LYS A 302 0.55 5.13 -24.49
C LYS A 302 1.46 4.03 -23.96
N GLN A 303 2.40 4.39 -23.09
CA GLN A 303 3.38 3.50 -22.46
C GLN A 303 2.69 2.49 -21.54
N MET A 304 1.61 2.90 -20.89
CA MET A 304 0.79 2.02 -20.06
C MET A 304 0.28 0.79 -20.82
N LEU A 305 0.07 0.85 -22.14
CA LEU A 305 -0.33 -0.30 -22.95
C LEU A 305 0.72 -1.42 -22.96
N ASP A 306 2.01 -1.09 -22.96
CA ASP A 306 3.08 -2.09 -22.94
C ASP A 306 3.23 -2.70 -21.53
N LEU A 307 3.00 -1.91 -20.48
CA LEU A 307 2.94 -2.43 -19.11
C LEU A 307 1.73 -3.36 -18.92
N ILE A 308 0.54 -2.98 -19.41
CA ILE A 308 -0.66 -3.83 -19.38
C ILE A 308 -0.40 -5.14 -20.11
N ARG A 309 0.20 -5.12 -21.30
CA ARG A 309 0.53 -6.34 -22.05
C ARG A 309 1.51 -7.24 -21.30
N SER A 310 2.49 -6.63 -20.63
CA SER A 310 3.46 -7.37 -19.81
C SER A 310 2.77 -8.05 -18.62
N TYR A 311 1.82 -7.37 -17.98
CA TYR A 311 0.95 -7.97 -16.97
C TYR A 311 0.10 -9.12 -17.54
N GLU A 312 -0.67 -8.89 -18.61
CA GLU A 312 -1.60 -9.87 -19.20
C GLU A 312 -0.92 -11.20 -19.57
N THR A 313 0.36 -11.14 -19.95
CA THR A 313 1.16 -12.33 -20.34
C THR A 313 1.94 -12.97 -19.18
N SER A 314 1.95 -12.33 -18.01
CA SER A 314 2.71 -12.77 -16.83
C SER A 314 2.07 -13.96 -16.12
N GLU A 315 2.87 -14.62 -15.27
CA GLU A 315 2.35 -15.60 -14.32
C GLU A 315 1.39 -14.94 -13.31
N ILE A 316 1.66 -13.70 -12.89
CA ILE A 316 0.83 -12.96 -11.93
C ILE A 316 -0.60 -12.79 -12.44
N ALA A 317 -0.81 -12.45 -13.72
CA ALA A 317 -2.16 -12.40 -14.28
C ALA A 317 -2.89 -13.74 -14.21
N ARG A 318 -2.18 -14.88 -14.35
CA ARG A 318 -2.79 -16.22 -14.18
C ARG A 318 -3.15 -16.48 -12.72
N VAL A 319 -2.31 -16.06 -11.78
CA VAL A 319 -2.59 -16.17 -10.34
C VAL A 319 -3.80 -15.31 -9.97
N HIS A 320 -3.90 -14.09 -10.48
CA HIS A 320 -5.06 -13.22 -10.27
C HIS A 320 -6.35 -13.82 -10.85
N ASN A 321 -6.31 -14.35 -12.08
CA ASN A 321 -7.46 -15.05 -12.67
C ASN A 321 -7.89 -16.26 -11.84
N TRP A 322 -6.94 -17.02 -11.29
CA TRP A 322 -7.24 -18.11 -10.36
C TRP A 322 -7.82 -17.58 -9.04
N PHE A 323 -7.27 -16.51 -8.46
CA PHE A 323 -7.80 -15.89 -7.25
C PHE A 323 -9.28 -15.49 -7.40
N TYR A 324 -9.66 -14.91 -8.55
CA TYR A 324 -11.03 -14.52 -8.86
C TYR A 324 -11.88 -15.62 -9.52
N SER A 325 -11.38 -16.86 -9.61
CA SER A 325 -12.18 -18.00 -10.09
C SER A 325 -13.23 -18.49 -9.09
N GLU A 326 -13.13 -18.00 -7.85
CA GLU A 326 -14.06 -18.26 -6.75
C GLU A 326 -14.59 -16.93 -6.19
N GLU A 327 -15.65 -17.00 -5.40
CA GLU A 327 -16.20 -15.85 -4.68
C GLU A 327 -16.09 -16.01 -3.16
N GLN A 328 -16.05 -14.89 -2.46
CA GLN A 328 -16.24 -14.88 -1.02
C GLN A 328 -17.69 -15.28 -0.69
N GLN A 329 -17.88 -16.05 0.39
CA GLN A 329 -19.23 -16.36 0.87
C GLN A 329 -19.90 -15.08 1.39
N PRO A 330 -21.20 -14.87 1.14
CA PRO A 330 -21.92 -13.70 1.63
C PRO A 330 -22.13 -13.78 3.15
N PRO A 331 -22.38 -12.65 3.84
CA PRO A 331 -22.52 -12.61 5.29
C PRO A 331 -23.52 -13.61 5.87
N GLU A 332 -24.61 -13.88 5.16
CA GLU A 332 -25.67 -14.81 5.57
C GLU A 332 -25.19 -16.27 5.66
N ALA A 333 -24.11 -16.61 4.95
CA ALA A 333 -23.55 -17.96 4.89
C ALA A 333 -22.36 -18.18 5.85
N TRP A 334 -21.86 -17.13 6.51
CA TRP A 334 -20.69 -17.24 7.41
C TRP A 334 -20.91 -18.19 8.60
N PRO A 335 -22.08 -18.21 9.27
CA PRO A 335 -22.35 -19.15 10.37
C PRO A 335 -22.22 -20.63 9.97
N GLN A 336 -22.36 -20.94 8.68
CA GLN A 336 -22.32 -22.28 8.12
C GLN A 336 -20.99 -22.58 7.41
N THR A 337 -20.14 -21.58 7.21
CA THR A 337 -18.87 -21.66 6.48
C THR A 337 -17.70 -21.20 7.35
N TYR A 338 -17.30 -19.92 7.28
CA TYR A 338 -16.11 -19.38 7.95
C TYR A 338 -16.15 -19.52 9.47
N ASP A 339 -17.33 -19.39 10.09
CA ASP A 339 -17.48 -19.51 11.55
C ASP A 339 -17.37 -20.96 12.05
N LYS A 340 -17.46 -21.95 11.13
CA LYS A 340 -17.24 -23.37 11.44
C LYS A 340 -15.78 -23.80 11.34
N LEU A 341 -14.85 -22.88 11.06
CA LEU A 341 -13.43 -23.17 11.09
C LEU A 341 -13.05 -23.71 12.48
N ASN A 342 -12.60 -24.97 12.52
CA ASN A 342 -12.07 -25.54 13.76
C ASN A 342 -10.72 -24.89 14.09
N LEU A 343 -10.69 -24.00 15.08
CA LEU A 343 -9.48 -23.28 15.48
C LEU A 343 -8.42 -24.17 16.14
N ASP A 344 -8.78 -25.38 16.60
CA ASP A 344 -7.83 -26.32 17.21
C ASP A 344 -6.81 -26.87 16.22
N ILE A 345 -7.10 -26.82 14.92
CA ILE A 345 -6.15 -27.25 13.87
C ILE A 345 -5.10 -26.19 13.57
N LEU A 346 -5.27 -24.96 14.05
CA LEU A 346 -4.37 -23.84 13.78
C LEU A 346 -3.23 -23.83 14.82
N PRO A 347 -2.01 -23.44 14.42
CA PRO A 347 -0.94 -23.24 15.38
C PRO A 347 -1.31 -22.10 16.34
N PRO A 348 -0.88 -22.15 17.62
CA PRO A 348 -1.27 -21.18 18.63
C PRO A 348 -1.07 -19.72 18.23
N CYS A 349 0.00 -19.40 17.49
CA CYS A 349 0.28 -18.03 17.06
C CYS A 349 -0.81 -17.48 16.13
N VAL A 350 -1.28 -18.27 15.15
CA VAL A 350 -2.30 -17.82 14.18
C VAL A 350 -3.71 -17.94 14.73
N ARG A 351 -3.96 -18.95 15.57
CA ARG A 351 -5.21 -19.03 16.35
C ARG A 351 -5.44 -17.74 17.13
N PHE A 352 -4.42 -17.26 17.84
CA PHE A 352 -4.52 -16.03 18.62
C PHE A 352 -4.88 -14.82 17.77
N VAL A 353 -4.33 -14.70 16.55
CA VAL A 353 -4.68 -13.63 15.60
C VAL A 353 -6.15 -13.69 15.19
N ILE A 354 -6.72 -14.88 14.98
CA ILE A 354 -8.11 -15.06 14.57
C ILE A 354 -9.10 -14.83 15.73
N GLU A 355 -8.70 -15.16 16.96
CA GLU A 355 -9.48 -14.96 18.18
C GLU A 355 -9.41 -13.52 18.69
N ASN A 356 -8.27 -12.85 18.52
CA ASN A 356 -7.99 -11.49 18.97
C ASN A 356 -7.55 -10.61 17.78
N PRO A 357 -8.45 -10.34 16.83
CA PRO A 357 -8.04 -9.79 15.54
C PRO A 357 -7.71 -8.29 15.60
N ASN A 358 -8.02 -7.59 16.68
CA ASN A 358 -7.65 -6.19 16.88
C ASN A 358 -6.40 -6.06 17.77
N ASP A 359 -5.31 -5.42 17.34
CA ASP A 359 -5.03 -4.82 16.03
C ASP A 359 -4.30 -5.77 15.06
N LEU A 360 -4.24 -7.07 15.38
CA LEU A 360 -3.40 -8.04 14.68
C LEU A 360 -3.76 -8.26 13.20
N LEU A 361 -5.05 -8.20 12.84
CA LEU A 361 -5.50 -8.24 11.45
C LEU A 361 -5.51 -6.85 10.78
N LEU A 362 -5.31 -5.76 11.54
CA LEU A 362 -5.05 -4.44 10.94
C LEU A 362 -3.62 -4.32 10.43
N LYS A 363 -2.73 -5.21 10.89
CA LYS A 363 -1.32 -5.24 10.51
C LYS A 363 -1.08 -6.28 9.39
N PRO A 364 -0.37 -5.91 8.31
CA PRO A 364 -0.05 -6.81 7.21
C PRO A 364 0.61 -8.13 7.65
N ALA A 365 1.47 -8.10 8.69
CA ALA A 365 2.12 -9.32 9.18
C ALA A 365 1.15 -10.36 9.74
N GLY A 366 0.06 -9.95 10.40
CA GLY A 366 -0.95 -10.88 10.90
C GLY A 366 -1.72 -11.54 9.76
N ILE A 367 -2.12 -10.75 8.75
CA ILE A 367 -2.78 -11.27 7.54
C ILE A 367 -1.86 -12.23 6.78
N ARG A 368 -0.55 -11.94 6.69
CA ARG A 368 0.44 -12.83 6.07
C ARG A 368 0.49 -14.19 6.77
N GLN A 369 0.46 -14.23 8.11
CA GLN A 369 0.49 -15.50 8.84
C GLN A 369 -0.80 -16.31 8.62
N VAL A 370 -1.96 -15.65 8.65
CA VAL A 370 -3.25 -16.30 8.33
C VAL A 370 -3.20 -16.86 6.91
N THR A 371 -2.74 -16.08 5.94
CA THR A 371 -2.66 -16.53 4.54
C THR A 371 -1.75 -17.75 4.37
N ARG A 372 -0.54 -17.73 4.92
CA ARG A 372 0.38 -18.88 4.87
C ARG A 372 -0.22 -20.14 5.49
N ILE A 373 -0.81 -20.03 6.68
CA ILE A 373 -1.42 -21.19 7.36
C ILE A 373 -2.61 -21.74 6.58
N MET A 374 -3.53 -20.88 6.15
CA MET A 374 -4.73 -21.36 5.48
C MET A 374 -4.40 -21.95 4.09
N LEU A 375 -3.43 -21.39 3.35
CA LEU A 375 -2.92 -22.01 2.12
C LEU A 375 -2.29 -23.38 2.38
N SER A 376 -1.54 -23.53 3.47
CA SER A 376 -0.96 -24.82 3.87
C SER A 376 -2.01 -25.87 4.23
N LEU A 377 -3.19 -25.44 4.67
CA LEU A 377 -4.35 -26.29 4.92
C LEU A 377 -5.15 -26.59 3.63
N GLY A 378 -4.75 -26.01 2.50
CA GLY A 378 -5.37 -26.22 1.20
C GLY A 378 -6.55 -25.30 0.93
N TRP A 379 -6.74 -24.20 1.67
CA TRP A 379 -7.82 -23.25 1.38
C TRP A 379 -7.56 -22.48 0.09
N HIS A 380 -8.64 -22.18 -0.64
CA HIS A 380 -8.59 -21.22 -1.74
C HIS A 380 -8.35 -19.80 -1.22
N PRO A 381 -7.44 -19.00 -1.80
CA PRO A 381 -7.11 -17.67 -1.30
C PRO A 381 -8.33 -16.73 -1.24
N ARG A 382 -9.29 -16.86 -2.15
CA ARG A 382 -10.57 -16.13 -2.07
C ARG A 382 -11.35 -16.41 -0.77
N HIS A 383 -11.34 -17.65 -0.29
CA HIS A 383 -12.00 -18.00 0.96
C HIS A 383 -11.19 -17.60 2.20
N ILE A 384 -9.86 -17.48 2.07
CA ILE A 384 -9.01 -16.88 3.11
C ILE A 384 -9.37 -15.39 3.25
N ALA A 385 -9.49 -14.67 2.14
CA ALA A 385 -9.97 -13.29 2.13
C ALA A 385 -11.38 -13.17 2.73
N GLY A 386 -12.28 -14.09 2.39
CA GLY A 386 -13.62 -14.16 3.00
C GLY A 386 -13.60 -14.38 4.52
N LEU A 387 -12.72 -15.24 5.04
CA LEU A 387 -12.52 -15.42 6.49
C LEU A 387 -12.05 -14.12 7.14
N ILE A 388 -11.08 -13.42 6.56
CA ILE A 388 -10.57 -12.14 7.07
C ILE A 388 -11.66 -11.07 7.04
N ARG A 389 -12.38 -10.95 5.92
CA ARG A 389 -13.53 -10.06 5.79
C ARG A 389 -14.59 -10.32 6.87
N SER A 390 -14.88 -11.60 7.17
CA SER A 390 -15.85 -11.96 8.21
C SER A 390 -15.45 -11.47 9.61
N LYS A 391 -14.17 -11.17 9.84
CA LYS A 391 -13.71 -10.52 11.07
C LYS A 391 -13.84 -9.00 10.97
N PHE A 392 -13.39 -8.44 9.86
CA PHE A 392 -13.44 -7.00 9.60
C PHE A 392 -14.85 -6.39 9.64
N GLU A 393 -15.88 -7.10 9.18
CA GLU A 393 -17.27 -6.61 9.21
C GLU A 393 -17.94 -6.76 10.59
N ARG A 394 -17.29 -7.43 11.54
CA ARG A 394 -17.78 -7.58 12.92
C ARG A 394 -17.08 -6.59 13.85
N ASN A 395 -17.70 -6.28 14.97
CA ASN A 395 -17.12 -5.36 15.93
C ASN A 395 -16.12 -6.04 16.86
N PHE A 396 -14.82 -5.81 16.62
CA PHE A 396 -13.72 -6.17 17.54
C PHE A 396 -13.07 -4.93 18.17
N GLY A 397 -13.79 -3.80 18.22
CA GLY A 397 -13.27 -2.55 18.78
C GLY A 397 -12.27 -1.83 17.88
N TRP A 398 -12.38 -1.98 16.56
CA TRP A 398 -11.43 -1.44 15.57
C TRP A 398 -11.18 0.08 15.63
N GLY A 399 -12.09 0.82 16.27
CA GLY A 399 -12.13 2.28 16.21
C GLY A 399 -12.92 2.78 14.99
N ARG A 400 -13.10 4.11 14.91
CA ARG A 400 -13.90 4.74 13.84
C ARG A 400 -13.21 4.71 12.48
N GLU A 401 -11.88 4.70 12.46
CA GLU A 401 -11.08 4.79 11.24
C GLU A 401 -11.20 3.56 10.34
N TRP A 402 -11.52 2.41 10.95
CA TRP A 402 -11.73 1.19 10.20
C TRP A 402 -12.92 1.29 9.22
N TYR A 403 -13.96 2.04 9.56
CA TYR A 403 -15.19 2.12 8.78
C TYR A 403 -15.07 2.99 7.50
N PHE A 404 -13.92 3.60 7.24
CA PHE A 404 -13.65 4.27 5.96
C PHE A 404 -13.18 3.30 4.87
N TYR A 405 -12.77 2.09 5.25
CA TYR A 405 -12.24 1.08 4.34
C TYR A 405 -13.33 0.11 3.89
N ASP A 406 -13.14 -0.51 2.72
CA ASP A 406 -14.00 -1.60 2.26
C ASP A 406 -13.40 -2.94 2.72
N ALA A 407 -14.05 -3.58 3.68
CA ALA A 407 -13.55 -4.80 4.31
C ALA A 407 -13.25 -5.92 3.30
N ALA A 408 -14.06 -6.04 2.24
CA ALA A 408 -13.89 -7.07 1.23
C ALA A 408 -12.67 -6.80 0.35
N THR A 409 -12.56 -5.59 -0.21
CA THR A 409 -11.45 -5.18 -1.08
C THR A 409 -10.12 -5.25 -0.32
N ARG A 410 -10.10 -4.83 0.95
CA ARG A 410 -8.89 -4.88 1.77
C ARG A 410 -8.44 -6.29 2.11
N ALA A 411 -9.39 -7.16 2.44
CA ALA A 411 -9.10 -8.58 2.68
C ALA A 411 -8.59 -9.26 1.40
N ASP A 412 -9.18 -8.92 0.25
CA ASP A 412 -8.74 -9.43 -1.05
C ASP A 412 -7.33 -9.00 -1.38
N PHE A 413 -7.04 -7.69 -1.29
CA PHE A 413 -5.72 -7.13 -1.60
C PHE A 413 -4.61 -7.82 -0.82
N TYR A 414 -4.68 -7.84 0.52
CA TYR A 414 -3.61 -8.42 1.33
C TYR A 414 -3.49 -9.93 1.10
N THR A 415 -4.60 -10.65 1.01
CA THR A 415 -4.57 -12.10 0.77
C THR A 415 -3.96 -12.41 -0.60
N ARG A 416 -4.32 -11.64 -1.62
CA ARG A 416 -3.82 -11.80 -2.99
C ARG A 416 -2.32 -11.55 -3.06
N ILE A 417 -1.83 -10.39 -2.61
CA ILE A 417 -0.39 -10.08 -2.69
C ILE A 417 0.48 -11.12 -1.94
N PHE A 418 0.03 -11.62 -0.79
CA PHE A 418 0.78 -12.65 -0.06
C PHE A 418 0.68 -14.01 -0.76
N THR A 419 -0.45 -14.32 -1.38
CA THR A 419 -0.60 -15.53 -2.20
C THR A 419 0.28 -15.46 -3.44
N ASP A 420 0.36 -14.30 -4.10
CA ASP A 420 1.20 -14.09 -5.28
C ASP A 420 2.66 -14.32 -4.93
N LEU A 421 3.17 -13.65 -3.89
CA LEU A 421 4.55 -13.86 -3.41
C LEU A 421 4.87 -15.33 -3.13
N ILE A 422 3.95 -16.09 -2.54
CA ILE A 422 4.12 -17.53 -2.29
C ILE A 422 4.12 -18.32 -3.61
N LYS A 423 3.16 -18.05 -4.50
CA LYS A 423 2.95 -18.79 -5.75
C LYS A 423 4.10 -18.56 -6.73
N THR A 424 4.60 -17.33 -6.83
CA THR A 424 5.74 -16.97 -7.67
C THR A 424 7.10 -17.13 -6.97
N LYS A 425 7.11 -17.66 -5.74
CA LYS A 425 8.29 -18.08 -4.96
C LYS A 425 9.19 -16.93 -4.45
N GLN A 426 8.71 -15.69 -4.45
CA GLN A 426 9.36 -14.56 -3.79
C GLN A 426 9.21 -14.61 -2.26
N ASP A 427 8.16 -15.27 -1.76
CA ASP A 427 8.11 -15.71 -0.36
C ASP A 427 8.70 -17.12 -0.23
N THR A 428 9.96 -17.16 0.18
CA THR A 428 10.72 -18.41 0.39
C THR A 428 10.39 -19.13 1.69
N LEU A 429 9.43 -18.61 2.49
CA LEU A 429 9.07 -19.13 3.81
C LEU A 429 10.26 -19.18 4.80
N LYS A 430 11.33 -18.42 4.53
CA LYS A 430 12.55 -18.40 5.34
C LYS A 430 12.28 -18.07 6.80
N ASN A 431 11.41 -17.09 7.04
CA ASN A 431 11.02 -16.60 8.38
C ASN A 431 9.66 -17.17 8.83
N PHE A 432 9.20 -18.26 8.22
CA PHE A 432 7.97 -18.93 8.61
C PHE A 432 8.25 -20.04 9.62
N ASP A 433 8.69 -19.62 10.80
CA ASP A 433 9.00 -20.47 11.94
C ASP A 433 8.65 -19.75 13.25
N CYS A 434 8.47 -20.50 14.33
CA CYS A 434 8.02 -19.95 15.61
C CYS A 434 9.01 -18.93 16.20
N SER A 435 10.32 -19.10 15.99
CA SER A 435 11.33 -18.18 16.51
C SER A 435 11.23 -16.81 15.83
N SER A 436 11.17 -16.80 14.51
CA SER A 436 10.98 -15.58 13.73
C SER A 436 9.65 -14.90 14.04
N ILE A 437 8.53 -15.63 14.12
CA ILE A 437 7.22 -15.01 14.43
C ILE A 437 7.18 -14.44 15.84
N LYS A 438 7.80 -15.10 16.83
CA LYS A 438 7.96 -14.54 18.18
C LYS A 438 8.78 -13.24 18.16
N LYS A 439 9.90 -13.22 17.43
CA LYS A 439 10.74 -12.00 17.25
C LYS A 439 10.01 -10.87 16.51
N MET A 440 9.10 -11.21 15.60
CA MET A 440 8.22 -10.24 14.93
C MET A 440 7.11 -9.71 15.85
N LYS A 441 6.91 -10.32 17.04
CA LYS A 441 5.82 -10.04 18.01
C LYS A 441 4.43 -10.44 17.51
N PHE A 442 4.34 -11.49 16.72
CA PHE A 442 3.09 -12.07 16.20
C PHE A 442 2.81 -13.48 16.71
N CYS A 443 3.51 -13.91 17.75
CA CYS A 443 3.20 -15.14 18.46
C CYS A 443 3.17 -14.89 19.97
N PHE A 444 2.01 -15.10 20.56
CA PHE A 444 1.73 -14.86 21.98
C PHE A 444 1.76 -16.15 22.81
N ASN A 445 2.13 -17.27 22.20
CA ASN A 445 2.30 -18.52 22.93
C ASN A 445 3.61 -18.49 23.73
N GLU A 446 3.47 -18.38 25.05
CA GLU A 446 4.57 -18.45 26.02
C GLU A 446 5.12 -19.88 26.16
N LYS A 447 4.33 -20.90 25.80
CA LYS A 447 4.77 -22.29 25.83
C LYS A 447 5.75 -22.59 24.69
N ALA A 448 6.62 -23.57 24.93
CA ALA A 448 7.66 -24.01 23.99
C ALA A 448 7.12 -24.94 22.88
N ASP A 449 5.83 -25.23 22.84
CA ASP A 449 5.15 -26.19 21.96
C ASP A 449 4.64 -25.57 20.64
N CYS A 450 5.04 -24.35 20.31
CA CYS A 450 4.79 -23.82 18.98
C CYS A 450 5.60 -24.60 17.95
N ASP A 451 4.92 -25.22 16.99
CA ASP A 451 5.51 -25.84 15.81
C ASP A 451 4.82 -25.33 14.54
N LEU A 452 5.61 -24.86 13.58
CA LEU A 452 5.19 -24.40 12.25
C LEU A 452 5.80 -25.21 11.11
N ASP A 453 6.69 -26.15 11.41
CA ASP A 453 7.45 -26.90 10.40
C ASP A 453 6.52 -27.76 9.54
N LEU A 454 5.50 -28.36 10.17
CA LEU A 454 4.46 -29.11 9.47
C LEU A 454 3.71 -28.24 8.45
N PHE A 455 3.27 -27.04 8.85
CA PHE A 455 2.56 -26.12 7.95
C PHE A 455 3.49 -25.58 6.85
N LYS A 456 4.74 -25.27 7.18
CA LYS A 456 5.77 -24.85 6.22
C LYS A 456 6.06 -25.92 5.18
N LYS A 457 6.19 -27.18 5.61
CA LYS A 457 6.39 -28.33 4.71
C LYS A 457 5.20 -28.52 3.79
N SER A 458 3.98 -28.57 4.34
CA SER A 458 2.74 -28.69 3.56
C SER A 458 2.61 -27.57 2.52
N LEU A 459 2.87 -26.32 2.92
CA LEU A 459 2.81 -25.19 1.98
C LEU A 459 3.84 -25.33 0.87
N SER A 460 5.08 -25.68 1.22
CA SER A 460 6.18 -25.87 0.26
C SER A 460 5.85 -26.97 -0.75
N GLU A 461 5.32 -28.11 -0.29
CA GLU A 461 4.90 -29.23 -1.14
C GLU A 461 3.74 -28.86 -2.07
N ARG A 462 2.75 -28.11 -1.57
CA ARG A 462 1.63 -27.64 -2.38
C ARG A 462 2.07 -26.66 -3.46
N VAL A 463 2.98 -25.74 -3.13
CA VAL A 463 3.56 -24.82 -4.13
C VAL A 463 4.37 -25.60 -5.17
N HIS A 464 5.24 -26.52 -4.74
CA HIS A 464 6.08 -27.32 -5.62
C HIS A 464 5.29 -28.16 -6.62
N ASN A 465 4.19 -28.77 -6.17
CA ASN A 465 3.34 -29.64 -6.98
C ASN A 465 2.21 -28.89 -7.71
N GLU A 466 2.16 -27.56 -7.65
CA GLU A 466 1.09 -26.73 -8.20
C GLU A 466 -0.32 -27.08 -7.65
N ARG A 467 -0.39 -27.53 -6.40
CA ARG A 467 -1.60 -27.98 -5.68
C ARG A 467 -2.10 -26.99 -4.61
N LEU A 468 -1.85 -25.69 -4.77
CA LEU A 468 -2.50 -24.69 -3.92
C LEU A 468 -4.02 -24.76 -4.11
N ALA A 469 -4.78 -24.60 -3.03
CA ALA A 469 -6.23 -24.77 -3.00
C ALA A 469 -6.79 -26.15 -3.40
N CYS A 470 -5.94 -27.19 -3.47
CA CYS A 470 -6.37 -28.54 -3.78
C CYS A 470 -6.63 -29.39 -2.53
N ARG A 471 -7.54 -30.35 -2.67
CA ARG A 471 -7.74 -31.41 -1.68
C ARG A 471 -6.45 -32.21 -1.44
N PRO A 472 -6.30 -32.80 -0.24
CA PRO A 472 -7.21 -32.69 0.90
C PRO A 472 -7.13 -31.33 1.60
N PHE A 473 -8.29 -30.71 1.82
CA PHE A 473 -8.45 -29.63 2.79
C PHE A 473 -8.17 -30.27 4.16
N ASN A 474 -7.07 -29.93 4.84
CA ASN A 474 -6.55 -30.58 6.07
C ASN A 474 -5.63 -31.81 5.92
N GLY A 475 -4.89 -31.95 4.81
CA GLY A 475 -3.92 -33.04 4.60
C GLY A 475 -2.84 -33.26 5.68
N LEU A 476 -2.65 -32.32 6.61
CA LEU A 476 -1.76 -32.47 7.76
C LEU A 476 -2.16 -33.60 8.73
N PHE A 477 -3.38 -34.14 8.61
CA PHE A 477 -3.89 -35.23 9.45
C PHE A 477 -4.39 -36.44 8.66
N LEU A 478 -4.03 -36.58 7.39
CA LEU A 478 -4.28 -37.82 6.65
C LEU A 478 -3.02 -38.69 6.64
N PRO A 479 -3.13 -40.00 6.91
CA PRO A 479 -1.99 -40.91 6.85
C PRO A 479 -1.38 -40.95 5.44
N ASP A 480 -0.07 -41.21 5.36
CA ASP A 480 0.77 -41.16 4.14
C ASP A 480 0.20 -41.95 2.94
N GLU A 481 -0.68 -42.91 3.20
CA GLU A 481 -1.42 -43.70 2.19
C GLU A 481 -2.48 -42.89 1.40
N HIS A 482 -2.67 -41.61 1.72
CA HIS A 482 -3.65 -40.72 1.07
C HIS A 482 -3.06 -39.42 0.47
N ILE A 483 -1.72 -39.31 0.40
CA ILE A 483 -1.00 -38.17 -0.19
C ILE A 483 -0.68 -38.39 -1.68
#